data_AF-A0A453JXS0-F1
#
_entry.id   AF-A0A453JXS0-F1
#
_cell.length_a   1.000
_cell.length_b   1.000
_cell.length_c   1.000
_cell.angle_alpha   90.00
_cell.angle_beta   90.00
_cell.angle_gamma   90.00
#
_symmetry.space_group_name_H-M   'P 1'
#
loop_
_entity.id
_entity.type
_entity.pdbx_description
1 polymer ?
#
loop_
_entity_poly.entity_id
_entity_poly.type
_entity_poly.pdbx_seq_one_letter_code
_entity_poly.pdbx_strand_id
1 'polypeptide(L)' 'MRRAHDNGILQKLHPRRPIPAISLYADNVMLFCHATESDVTAVREILALFGRASGLQVNYAKSSATVLHGR' A
#
# COMPACT_ATOMS: atom_id res chain seq x y z
N MET A 1 -4.10 3.25 5.17
CA MET A 1 -2.69 2.87 5.43
C MET A 1 -2.20 3.21 6.84
N ARG A 2 -2.42 4.42 7.40
CA ARG A 2 -1.94 4.77 8.77
C ARG A 2 -2.33 3.74 9.85
N ARG A 3 -3.61 3.39 9.93
CA ARG A 3 -4.12 2.36 10.88
C ARG A 3 -3.41 1.00 10.75
N ALA A 4 -3.05 0.59 9.53
CA ALA A 4 -2.34 -0.68 9.33
C ALA A 4 -0.90 -0.63 9.87
N HIS A 5 -0.25 0.55 9.82
CA HIS A 5 1.05 0.76 10.45
C HIS A 5 0.95 0.84 11.97
N ASP A 6 -0.06 1.54 12.48
CA ASP A 6 -0.29 1.68 13.93
C ASP A 6 -0.59 0.32 14.58
N ASN A 7 -1.27 -0.58 13.84
CA ASN A 7 -1.60 -1.93 14.28
C ASN A 7 -0.50 -2.98 13.96
N GLY A 8 0.64 -2.57 13.39
CA GLY A 8 1.75 -3.49 13.04
C GLY A 8 1.48 -4.45 11.88
N ILE A 9 0.40 -4.24 11.11
CA ILE A 9 0.07 -5.04 9.92
C ILE A 9 1.01 -4.70 8.76
N LEU A 10 1.39 -3.42 8.65
CA LEU A 10 2.41 -2.94 7.70
C LEU A 10 3.61 -2.39 8.46
N GLN A 11 4.80 -2.69 7.98
CA GLN A 11 6.02 -2.15 8.56
C GLN A 11 6.17 -0.66 8.23
N LYS A 12 6.69 0.13 9.17
CA LYS A 12 6.97 1.55 8.95
C LYS A 12 8.05 1.70 7.87
N LEU A 13 7.76 2.50 6.84
CA LEU A 13 8.69 2.80 5.75
C LEU A 13 9.96 3.51 6.22
N HIS A 14 9.90 4.26 7.32
CA HIS A 14 11.08 4.81 7.96
C HIS A 14 10.95 4.76 9.49
N PRO A 15 12.01 4.39 10.23
CA PRO A 15 11.92 4.16 11.67
C PRO A 15 11.52 5.41 12.46
N ARG A 16 11.94 6.60 11.99
CA ARG A 16 11.83 7.87 12.72
C ARG A 16 10.98 8.94 12.05
N ARG A 17 10.54 8.73 10.81
CA ARG A 17 9.85 9.76 10.01
C ARG A 17 8.59 9.16 9.41
N PRO A 18 7.43 9.84 9.52
CA PRO A 18 6.24 9.42 8.83
C PRO A 18 6.40 9.71 7.33
N ILE A 19 6.86 8.72 6.57
CA ILE A 19 6.85 8.79 5.11
C ILE A 19 5.42 8.46 4.64
N PRO A 20 4.82 9.27 3.75
CA PRO A 20 3.53 8.95 3.18
C PRO A 20 3.58 7.61 2.45
N ALA A 21 2.84 6.62 2.95
CA ALA A 21 2.72 5.30 2.32
C ALA A 21 1.80 5.30 1.07
N ILE A 22 1.23 6.46 0.72
CA ILE A 22 0.31 6.62 -0.39
C ILE A 22 0.55 7.97 -1.07
N SER A 23 0.57 7.95 -2.40
CA SER A 23 0.58 9.14 -3.27
C SER A 23 -0.60 9.04 -4.22
N LEU A 24 -1.45 10.08 -4.23
CA LEU A 24 -2.66 10.14 -5.06
C LEU A 24 -2.42 11.05 -6.26
N TYR A 25 -2.74 10.54 -7.45
CA TYR A 25 -2.84 11.27 -8.70
C TYR A 25 -4.28 11.10 -9.21
N ALA A 26 -4.78 12.02 -10.04
CA ALA A 26 -6.19 12.15 -10.41
C ALA A 26 -6.98 10.82 -10.47
N ASP A 27 -6.52 9.88 -11.29
CA ASP A 27 -7.10 8.56 -11.51
C ASP A 27 -6.21 7.40 -11.03
N ASN A 28 -4.98 7.68 -10.57
CA ASN A 28 -3.97 6.68 -10.26
C ASN A 28 -3.42 6.84 -8.84
N VAL A 29 -3.07 5.72 -8.20
CA VAL A 29 -2.51 5.72 -6.85
C VAL A 29 -1.19 4.97 -6.84
N MET A 30 -0.18 5.54 -6.18
CA MET A 30 1.04 4.82 -5.78
C MET A 30 0.98 4.49 -4.29
N LEU A 31 1.32 3.25 -3.96
CA LEU A 31 1.39 2.75 -2.58
C LEU A 31 2.83 2.29 -2.30
N PHE A 32 3.35 2.70 -1.15
CA PHE A 32 4.66 2.29 -0.69
C PHE A 32 4.51 1.36 0.51
N CYS A 33 5.20 0.22 0.46
CA CYS A 33 5.30 -0.76 1.54
C CYS A 33 6.68 -1.43 1.48
N HIS A 34 7.03 -2.22 2.49
CA HIS A 34 8.25 -3.03 2.39
C HIS A 34 8.09 -4.11 1.32
N ALA A 35 9.18 -4.46 0.64
CA ALA A 35 9.20 -5.48 -0.41
C ALA A 35 9.17 -6.91 0.19
N THR A 36 8.28 -7.15 1.15
CA THR A 36 8.03 -8.45 1.76
C THR A 36 6.68 -8.99 1.29
N GLU A 37 6.58 -10.32 1.20
CA GLU A 37 5.33 -10.97 0.83
C GLU A 37 4.18 -10.61 1.80
N SER A 38 4.49 -10.47 3.09
CA SER A 38 3.53 -10.08 4.12
C SER A 38 2.93 -8.70 3.86
N ASP A 39 3.77 -7.71 3.57
CA ASP A 39 3.33 -6.33 3.38
C ASP A 39 2.52 -6.20 2.08
N VAL A 40 2.98 -6.84 1.00
CA VAL A 40 2.26 -6.84 -0.29
C VAL A 40 0.90 -7.51 -0.16
N THR A 41 0.83 -8.64 0.55
CA THR A 41 -0.43 -9.35 0.81
C THR A 41 -1.37 -8.49 1.64
N ALA A 42 -0.87 -7.85 2.71
CA ALA A 42 -1.65 -6.94 3.53
C ALA A 42 -2.20 -5.75 2.72
N VAL A 43 -1.41 -5.17 1.80
CA VAL A 43 -1.90 -4.11 0.90
C VAL A 43 -3.03 -4.61 0.01
N ARG A 44 -2.91 -5.80 -0.60
CA ARG A 44 -3.99 -6.38 -1.41
C ARG A 44 -5.27 -6.59 -0.60
N GLU A 45 -5.17 -7.11 0.61
CA GLU A 45 -6.33 -7.33 1.49
C GLU A 45 -6.99 -6.02 1.92
N ILE A 46 -6.20 -4.99 2.24
CA ILE A 46 -6.71 -3.65 2.55
C ILE A 46 -7.48 -3.09 1.35
N LEU A 47 -6.92 -3.21 0.14
CA LEU A 47 -7.58 -2.75 -1.08
C LEU A 47 -8.84 -3.55 -1.39
N ALA A 48 -8.84 -4.87 -1.15
CA ALA A 48 -10.03 -5.71 -1.30
C ALA A 48 -11.13 -5.32 -0.31
N LEU A 49 -10.78 -5.05 0.96
CA LEU A 49 -11.73 -4.57 1.97
C LEU A 49 -12.31 -3.21 1.58
N PHE A 50 -11.46 -2.27 1.16
CA PHE A 50 -11.91 -0.96 0.67
C PHE A 50 -12.83 -1.11 -0.54
N GLY A 51 -12.48 -1.99 -1.48
CA GLY A 51 -13.29 -2.26 -2.67
C GLY A 51 -14.68 -2.78 -2.32
N ARG A 52 -14.77 -3.73 -1.36
CA ARG A 52 -16.07 -4.22 -0.86
C ARG A 52 -16.92 -3.12 -0.23
N ALA A 53 -16.31 -2.21 0.52
CA ALA A 53 -17.03 -1.15 1.20
C ALA A 53 -17.44 0.01 0.27
N SER A 54 -16.66 0.28 -0.76
CA SER A 54 -16.87 1.41 -1.70
C SER A 54 -17.58 1.00 -3.00
N GLY A 55 -17.61 -0.28 -3.33
CA GLY A 55 -18.02 -0.77 -4.65
C GLY A 55 -16.94 -0.63 -5.73
N LEU A 56 -15.75 -0.12 -5.39
CA LEU A 56 -14.63 0.02 -6.33
C LEU A 56 -13.84 -1.29 -6.47
N GLN A 57 -13.18 -1.48 -7.61
CA GLN A 57 -12.30 -2.62 -7.86
C GLN A 57 -10.92 -2.15 -8.34
N VAL A 58 -9.89 -2.78 -7.79
CA VAL A 58 -8.52 -2.58 -8.27
C VAL A 58 -8.35 -3.29 -9.61
N ASN A 59 -7.93 -2.55 -10.63
CA ASN A 59 -7.56 -3.14 -11.90
C ASN A 59 -6.12 -3.65 -11.86
N TYR A 60 -5.94 -4.89 -11.41
CA TYR A 60 -4.61 -5.50 -11.33
C TYR A 60 -3.93 -5.68 -12.70
N ALA A 61 -4.69 -5.77 -13.79
CA ALA A 61 -4.12 -5.84 -15.14
C ALA A 61 -3.47 -4.52 -15.59
N LYS A 62 -3.86 -3.40 -14.99
CA LYS A 62 -3.25 -2.07 -15.22
C LYS A 62 -2.34 -1.61 -14.06
N SER A 63 -2.15 -2.45 -13.04
CA SER A 63 -1.33 -2.13 -11.88
C SER A 63 0.02 -2.83 -12.00
N SER A 64 1.09 -2.20 -11.51
CA SER A 64 2.40 -2.82 -11.39
C SER A 64 2.92 -2.71 -9.96
N ALA A 65 3.74 -3.68 -9.56
CA ALA A 65 4.51 -3.63 -8.33
C ALA A 65 6.00 -3.65 -8.71
N THR A 66 6.78 -2.73 -8.16
CA THR A 66 8.22 -2.61 -8.47
C THR A 66 8.99 -2.41 -7.18
N VAL A 67 10.06 -3.18 -7.02
CA VAL A 67 10.96 -3.04 -5.89
C VAL A 67 11.87 -1.83 -6.12
N LEU A 68 11.82 -0.87 -5.19
CA LEU A 68 12.70 0.30 -5.20
C LEU A 68 13.89 0.03 -4.30
N HIS A 69 15.10 0.04 -4.88
CA HIS A 69 16.35 -0.04 -4.12
C HIS A 69 16.83 1.37 -3.82
N GLY A 70 16.82 1.76 -2.53
CA GLY A 70 17.50 2.96 -2.08
C GLY A 70 19.02 2.72 -2.10
N ARG A 71 19.78 3.62 -2.74
CA ARG A 71 21.25 3.65 -2.62
C ARG A 71 21.68 4.15 -1.26
#